data_AF-A0A7S1VHK1-F1
#
_entry.id   AF-A0A7S1VHK1-F1
#
_cell.length_a   1.000
_cell.length_b   1.000
_cell.length_c   1.000
_cell.angle_alpha   90.00
_cell.angle_beta   90.00
_cell.angle_gamma   90.00
#
_symmetry.space_group_name_H-M   'P 1'
#
loop_
_entity.id
_entity.type
_entity.pdbx_description
1 polymer ?
#
loop_
_entity_poly.entity_id
_entity_poly.type
_entity_poly.pdbx_seq_one_letter_code
_entity_poly.pdbx_strand_id
1 'polypeptide(L)'
;MSVNDGAGCTDTGLLAPSPTSYDMRVIPPPESGVNEGLAVISTLKDKLIKSKEDLMAFRDKHKSIRYIQADRIEVFVQASEKPSTAFDTLLLNQQDKNTLIDYAISQARKDERIASADLKFDNFSLLVTWESCQEQAAHLDLLLPNWQFGLVVTDGAPGTLYWDTGKPSKERNLQNLRDLSLPDEVTKKLEGMPEALTLVEDFGALLGDYGSPRMAGNRALQAGTLMSLPGGVIHAGPPAHGFRVVLFFSASPKDQISDQIVAYHPDTQYTRPGLWGEIISYVWDVLGKSSEGRKAVLRLFADMINRSKHKFRQVYAHFPKGHLNQFAQAVELENFPRGMSLTRYIEFCAKNKDMSAAAPHWKLCSKGVITLDMGDGLIKRGLVYRHQGHGPMKSHGGIGIWFLEEGNWVGFNEQEDEGLYRLDNRNEKLMETKSKRVLARLVDAPSLKSTRRSKRLRESSE
;
A
#
# COMPACT_ATOMS: atom_id res chain seq x y z
N MET A 1 54.01 0.15 -44.11
CA MET A 1 53.10 0.20 -42.95
C MET A 1 51.68 0.22 -43.50
N SER A 2 51.03 -0.94 -43.50
CA SER A 2 49.68 -1.14 -44.05
C SER A 2 48.64 -0.67 -43.03
N VAL A 3 47.69 0.12 -43.53
CA VAL A 3 46.47 0.51 -42.82
C VAL A 3 45.60 -0.74 -42.74
N ASN A 4 45.19 -1.10 -41.51
CA ASN A 4 44.36 -2.26 -41.26
C ASN A 4 42.89 -1.83 -41.15
N ASP A 5 42.06 -2.60 -41.85
CA ASP A 5 40.65 -2.39 -42.09
C ASP A 5 39.75 -2.50 -40.84
N GLY A 6 38.59 -1.87 -40.96
CA GLY A 6 37.62 -1.68 -39.89
C GLY A 6 36.96 -2.96 -39.41
N ALA A 7 36.86 -3.07 -38.08
CA ALA A 7 35.91 -3.94 -37.42
C ALA A 7 34.62 -3.13 -37.21
N GLY A 8 33.62 -3.39 -38.06
CA GLY A 8 32.25 -2.92 -37.86
C GLY A 8 31.66 -3.58 -36.62
N CYS A 9 31.48 -2.80 -35.56
CA CYS A 9 30.65 -3.17 -34.43
C CYS A 9 29.19 -3.09 -34.90
N THR A 10 28.62 -4.22 -35.29
CA THR A 10 27.18 -4.33 -35.57
C THR A 10 26.47 -4.52 -34.25
N ASP A 11 26.16 -3.39 -33.63
CA ASP A 11 25.29 -3.29 -32.46
C ASP A 11 23.86 -3.62 -32.90
N THR A 12 23.57 -4.92 -32.96
CA THR A 12 22.21 -5.46 -33.13
C THR A 12 21.79 -6.15 -31.84
N GLY A 13 21.88 -5.42 -30.74
CA GLY A 13 21.05 -5.69 -29.58
C GLY A 13 19.59 -5.58 -30.03
N LEU A 14 18.99 -6.72 -30.37
CA LEU A 14 17.56 -6.88 -30.59
C LEU A 14 16.84 -6.46 -29.31
N LEU A 15 16.57 -5.16 -29.17
CA LEU A 15 15.59 -4.66 -28.24
C LEU A 15 14.29 -5.37 -28.58
N ALA A 16 13.69 -6.05 -27.60
CA ALA A 16 12.37 -6.63 -27.75
C ALA A 16 11.46 -5.55 -28.36
N PRO A 17 10.69 -5.87 -29.42
CA PRO A 17 9.87 -4.87 -30.10
C PRO A 17 8.99 -4.18 -29.06
N SER A 18 9.08 -2.85 -29.00
CA SER A 18 8.18 -2.04 -28.20
C SER A 18 6.74 -2.46 -28.53
N PRO A 19 5.90 -2.81 -27.55
CA PRO A 19 4.56 -3.30 -27.83
C PRO A 19 3.82 -2.25 -28.67
N THR A 20 3.35 -2.66 -29.85
CA THR A 20 2.61 -1.80 -30.78
C THR A 20 1.23 -1.39 -30.24
N SER A 21 0.78 -2.02 -29.16
CA SER A 21 -0.43 -1.67 -28.41
C SER A 21 -0.26 -1.97 -26.92
N TYR A 22 -0.62 -0.97 -26.10
CA TYR A 22 -0.68 -1.03 -24.63
C TYR A 22 -2.00 -1.59 -24.11
N ASP A 23 -2.84 -2.14 -25.00
CA ASP A 23 -4.13 -2.68 -24.61
C ASP A 23 -3.99 -4.00 -23.86
N MET A 24 -4.93 -4.22 -22.93
CA MET A 24 -5.10 -5.52 -22.30
C MET A 24 -5.67 -6.51 -23.30
N ARG A 25 -5.08 -7.71 -23.36
CA ARG A 25 -5.63 -8.85 -24.11
C ARG A 25 -6.37 -9.78 -23.17
N VAL A 26 -7.50 -10.29 -23.63
CA VAL A 26 -8.29 -11.30 -22.91
C VAL A 26 -8.26 -12.58 -23.74
N ILE A 27 -7.73 -13.65 -23.16
CA ILE A 27 -7.54 -14.95 -23.79
C ILE A 27 -8.51 -15.93 -23.13
N PRO A 28 -9.51 -16.45 -23.86
CA PRO A 28 -10.49 -17.36 -23.28
C PRO A 28 -9.87 -18.72 -22.93
N PRO A 29 -10.51 -19.47 -22.01
CA PRO A 29 -10.14 -20.86 -21.78
C PRO A 29 -10.34 -21.69 -23.07
N PRO A 30 -9.66 -22.84 -23.21
CA PRO A 30 -9.83 -23.70 -24.38
C PRO A 30 -11.26 -24.26 -24.46
N GLU A 31 -11.82 -24.26 -25.67
CA GLU A 31 -13.25 -24.55 -25.91
C GLU A 31 -13.65 -26.04 -25.78
N SER A 32 -12.69 -26.98 -25.75
CA SER A 32 -13.01 -28.42 -25.65
C SER A 32 -11.85 -29.27 -25.13
N GLY A 33 -12.19 -30.41 -24.54
CA GLY A 33 -11.26 -31.41 -24.00
C GLY A 33 -11.15 -31.40 -22.47
N VAL A 34 -10.78 -32.54 -21.88
CA VAL A 34 -10.36 -32.59 -20.46
C VAL A 34 -9.05 -31.81 -20.37
N ASN A 35 -9.13 -30.56 -19.91
CA ASN A 35 -7.95 -29.76 -19.65
C ASN A 35 -7.59 -29.91 -18.16
N GLU A 36 -6.48 -30.59 -17.88
CA GLU A 36 -5.99 -30.83 -16.52
C GLU A 36 -5.84 -29.52 -15.74
N GLY A 37 -5.40 -28.43 -16.38
CA GLY A 37 -5.32 -27.10 -15.77
C GLY A 37 -6.67 -26.56 -15.30
N LEU A 38 -7.74 -26.73 -16.08
CA LEU A 38 -9.10 -26.33 -15.67
C LEU A 38 -9.61 -27.19 -14.51
N ALA A 39 -9.31 -28.49 -14.48
CA ALA A 39 -9.65 -29.37 -13.36
C ALA A 39 -8.93 -28.96 -12.06
N VAL A 40 -7.65 -28.60 -12.17
CA VAL A 40 -6.86 -28.07 -11.06
C VAL A 40 -7.41 -26.72 -10.59
N ILE A 41 -7.80 -25.81 -11.50
CA ILE A 41 -8.45 -24.53 -11.14
C ILE A 41 -9.73 -24.76 -10.34
N SER A 42 -10.57 -25.70 -10.77
CA SER A 42 -11.79 -26.06 -10.04
C SER A 42 -11.47 -26.60 -8.64
N THR A 43 -10.48 -27.48 -8.52
CA THR A 43 -10.03 -28.04 -7.24
C THR A 43 -9.48 -26.95 -6.31
N LEU A 44 -8.66 -26.04 -6.85
CA LEU A 44 -8.10 -24.91 -6.12
C LEU A 44 -9.20 -24.00 -5.56
N LYS A 45 -10.21 -23.69 -6.39
CA LYS A 45 -11.37 -22.88 -5.99
C LYS A 45 -12.05 -23.45 -4.75
N ASP A 46 -12.36 -24.74 -4.76
CA ASP A 46 -13.05 -25.42 -3.66
C ASP A 46 -12.19 -25.46 -2.39
N LYS A 47 -10.88 -25.66 -2.52
CA LYS A 47 -9.96 -25.64 -1.38
C LYS A 47 -9.82 -24.25 -0.77
N LEU A 48 -9.72 -23.20 -1.57
CA LEU A 48 -9.67 -21.82 -1.07
C LEU A 48 -10.92 -21.43 -0.28
N ILE A 49 -12.09 -21.94 -0.66
CA ILE A 49 -13.34 -21.73 0.09
C ILE A 49 -13.26 -22.44 1.44
N LYS A 50 -12.85 -23.71 1.45
CA LYS A 50 -12.80 -24.55 2.67
C LYS A 50 -11.71 -24.13 3.65
N SER A 51 -10.56 -23.66 3.15
CA SER A 51 -9.38 -23.34 3.95
C SER A 51 -9.26 -21.87 4.31
N LYS A 52 -10.34 -21.07 4.25
CA LYS A 52 -10.31 -19.64 4.62
C LYS A 52 -9.72 -19.43 6.02
N GLU A 53 -10.27 -20.14 7.01
CA GLU A 53 -9.86 -19.98 8.42
C GLU A 53 -8.40 -20.44 8.62
N ASP A 54 -8.02 -21.57 8.03
CA ASP A 54 -6.64 -22.08 8.09
C ASP A 54 -5.64 -21.11 7.46
N LEU A 55 -5.95 -20.56 6.28
CA LEU A 55 -5.10 -19.57 5.62
C LEU A 55 -4.94 -18.31 6.47
N MET A 56 -6.01 -17.84 7.11
CA MET A 56 -5.95 -16.66 7.98
C MET A 56 -5.14 -16.94 9.25
N ALA A 57 -5.28 -18.12 9.85
CA ALA A 57 -4.47 -18.54 10.99
C ALA A 57 -2.99 -18.74 10.63
N PHE A 58 -2.71 -19.16 9.39
CA PHE A 58 -1.34 -19.37 8.89
C PHE A 58 -0.63 -18.06 8.56
N ARG A 59 -1.38 -17.03 8.13
CA ARG A 59 -0.84 -15.69 7.77
C ARG A 59 0.03 -15.11 8.87
N ASP A 60 -0.43 -15.16 10.11
CA ASP A 60 0.29 -14.55 11.24
C ASP A 60 1.61 -15.27 11.55
N LYS A 61 1.81 -16.46 10.98
CA LYS A 61 2.99 -17.29 11.15
C LYS A 61 3.91 -17.31 9.92
N HIS A 62 3.42 -16.89 8.74
CA HIS A 62 4.16 -17.06 7.50
C HIS A 62 3.99 -15.89 6.52
N LYS A 63 5.11 -15.32 6.07
CA LYS A 63 5.19 -14.21 5.10
C LYS A 63 4.76 -14.57 3.66
N SER A 64 4.16 -15.75 3.45
CA SER A 64 3.64 -16.19 2.14
C SER A 64 2.16 -15.87 1.98
N ILE A 65 1.55 -15.26 2.99
CA ILE A 65 0.20 -14.70 2.93
C ILE A 65 0.28 -13.26 3.45
N ARG A 66 -0.38 -12.32 2.78
CA ARG A 66 -0.48 -10.94 3.26
C ARG A 66 -1.78 -10.28 2.87
N TYR A 67 -2.18 -9.26 3.61
CA TYR A 67 -3.19 -8.32 3.15
C TYR A 67 -2.59 -7.42 2.07
N ILE A 68 -3.40 -7.19 1.04
CA ILE A 68 -3.12 -6.19 0.01
C ILE A 68 -4.30 -5.21 -0.06
N GLN A 69 -4.25 -4.30 -1.04
CA GLN A 69 -5.19 -3.20 -1.15
C GLN A 69 -6.67 -3.64 -1.17
N ALA A 70 -7.50 -2.83 -0.51
CA ALA A 70 -8.96 -3.01 -0.42
C ALA A 70 -9.36 -4.41 0.08
N ASP A 71 -8.75 -4.80 1.21
CA ASP A 71 -9.13 -5.95 2.04
C ASP A 71 -9.03 -7.32 1.32
N ARG A 72 -8.17 -7.38 0.30
CA ARG A 72 -7.83 -8.62 -0.42
C ARG A 72 -6.66 -9.31 0.26
N ILE A 73 -6.55 -10.61 0.03
CA ILE A 73 -5.44 -11.44 0.49
C ILE A 73 -4.62 -11.88 -0.71
N GLU A 74 -3.30 -11.76 -0.59
CA GLU A 74 -2.35 -12.36 -1.50
C GLU A 74 -1.76 -13.62 -0.88
N VAL A 75 -1.87 -14.75 -1.58
CA VAL A 75 -1.25 -16.03 -1.22
C VAL A 75 -0.19 -16.37 -2.27
N PHE A 76 1.08 -16.36 -1.89
CA PHE A 76 2.15 -16.70 -2.83
C PHE A 76 2.09 -18.19 -3.20
N VAL A 77 2.06 -18.47 -4.50
CA VAL A 77 2.14 -19.82 -5.08
C VAL A 77 3.60 -20.16 -5.34
N GLN A 78 4.34 -19.27 -6.01
CA GLN A 78 5.77 -19.41 -6.27
C GLN A 78 6.43 -18.03 -6.30
N ALA A 79 7.42 -17.81 -5.45
CA ALA A 79 8.25 -16.61 -5.45
C ALA A 79 9.71 -17.01 -5.25
N SER A 80 10.64 -16.33 -5.92
CA SER A 80 12.08 -16.64 -5.90
C SER A 80 12.67 -16.69 -4.49
N GLU A 81 12.19 -15.84 -3.59
CA GLU A 81 12.68 -15.72 -2.21
C GLU A 81 11.94 -16.62 -1.21
N LYS A 82 10.98 -17.43 -1.66
CA LYS A 82 10.10 -18.23 -0.80
C LYS A 82 10.16 -19.72 -1.20
N PRO A 83 11.07 -20.52 -0.60
CA PRO A 83 11.25 -21.93 -0.97
C PRO A 83 10.05 -22.81 -0.58
N SER A 84 9.25 -22.37 0.40
CA SER A 84 7.98 -23.00 0.77
C SER A 84 6.94 -21.92 1.07
N THR A 85 5.69 -22.21 0.74
CA THR A 85 4.56 -21.30 0.87
C THR A 85 3.41 -21.97 1.59
N ALA A 86 2.50 -21.17 2.17
CA ALA A 86 1.26 -21.69 2.73
C ALA A 86 0.41 -22.43 1.68
N PHE A 87 0.55 -22.04 0.40
CA PHE A 87 -0.08 -22.72 -0.72
C PHE A 87 0.32 -24.20 -0.81
N ASP A 88 1.61 -24.51 -0.64
CA ASP A 88 2.14 -25.88 -0.70
C ASP A 88 1.61 -26.77 0.43
N THR A 89 1.29 -26.15 1.57
CA THR A 89 0.84 -26.87 2.77
C THR A 89 -0.68 -27.07 2.77
N LEU A 90 -1.42 -26.04 2.38
CA LEU A 90 -2.87 -25.96 2.64
C LEU A 90 -3.72 -26.14 1.38
N LEU A 91 -3.18 -25.84 0.20
CA LEU A 91 -3.97 -25.74 -1.02
C LEU A 91 -3.68 -26.91 -1.96
N LEU A 92 -2.57 -26.92 -2.70
CA LEU A 92 -2.34 -27.94 -3.71
C LEU A 92 -1.07 -28.74 -3.41
N ASN A 93 -1.07 -30.00 -3.85
CA ASN A 93 0.16 -30.78 -3.86
C ASN A 93 1.10 -30.24 -4.97
N GLN A 94 2.35 -30.69 -4.97
CA GLN A 94 3.36 -30.19 -5.91
C GLN A 94 3.00 -30.46 -7.39
N GLN A 95 2.32 -31.58 -7.69
CA GLN A 95 1.93 -31.93 -9.05
C GLN A 95 0.85 -30.96 -9.56
N ASP A 96 -0.23 -30.78 -8.80
CA ASP A 96 -1.33 -29.86 -9.14
C ASP A 96 -0.83 -28.41 -9.23
N LYS A 97 0.09 -28.02 -8.34
CA LYS A 97 0.76 -26.72 -8.41
C LYS A 97 1.50 -26.51 -9.74
N ASN A 98 2.29 -27.49 -10.16
CA ASN A 98 3.03 -27.42 -11.42
C ASN A 98 2.06 -27.36 -12.61
N THR A 99 1.01 -28.20 -12.61
CA THR A 99 -0.04 -28.16 -13.64
C THR A 99 -0.73 -26.80 -13.73
N LEU A 100 -1.01 -26.14 -12.60
CA LEU A 100 -1.59 -24.80 -12.57
C LEU A 100 -0.65 -23.76 -13.21
N ILE A 101 0.64 -23.80 -12.86
CA ILE A 101 1.66 -22.88 -13.38
C ILE A 101 1.86 -23.09 -14.88
N ASP A 102 2.00 -24.34 -15.31
CA ASP A 102 2.17 -24.69 -16.72
C ASP A 102 0.95 -24.26 -17.55
N TYR A 103 -0.26 -24.45 -17.02
CA TYR A 103 -1.47 -23.94 -17.65
C TYR A 103 -1.46 -22.41 -17.77
N ALA A 104 -1.10 -21.69 -16.70
CA ALA A 104 -1.02 -20.22 -16.71
C ALA A 104 -0.01 -19.70 -17.76
N ILE A 105 1.18 -20.32 -17.84
CA ILE A 105 2.21 -20.00 -18.83
C ILE A 105 1.72 -20.33 -20.25
N SER A 106 1.08 -21.49 -20.43
CA SER A 106 0.51 -21.88 -21.72
C SER A 106 -0.54 -20.88 -22.20
N GLN A 107 -1.41 -20.40 -21.32
CA GLN A 107 -2.37 -19.35 -21.67
C GLN A 107 -1.64 -18.04 -22.02
N ALA A 108 -0.62 -17.64 -21.25
CA ALA A 108 0.12 -16.42 -21.54
C ALA A 108 0.74 -16.46 -22.94
N ARG A 109 1.33 -17.60 -23.33
CA ARG A 109 1.92 -17.80 -24.67
C ARG A 109 0.91 -17.75 -25.83
N LYS A 110 -0.40 -17.69 -25.57
CA LYS A 110 -1.40 -17.41 -26.61
C LYS A 110 -1.51 -15.92 -26.97
N ASP A 111 -0.97 -15.03 -26.15
CA ASP A 111 -0.81 -13.63 -26.54
C ASP A 111 0.33 -13.54 -27.57
N GLU A 112 -0.02 -13.22 -28.81
CA GLU A 112 0.92 -13.16 -29.94
C GLU A 112 2.10 -12.20 -29.68
N ARG A 113 1.93 -11.22 -28.80
CA ARG A 113 3.00 -10.27 -28.42
C ARG A 113 4.12 -10.93 -27.62
N ILE A 114 3.88 -12.09 -27.03
CA ILE A 114 4.84 -12.82 -26.17
C ILE A 114 5.04 -14.28 -26.57
N ALA A 115 4.25 -14.82 -27.50
CA ALA A 115 4.31 -16.23 -27.92
C ALA A 115 5.72 -16.70 -28.31
N SER A 116 6.49 -15.83 -28.98
CA SER A 116 7.86 -16.09 -29.44
C SER A 116 8.95 -15.44 -28.59
N ALA A 117 8.58 -14.70 -27.54
CA ALA A 117 9.54 -13.99 -26.70
C ALA A 117 10.19 -14.96 -25.70
N ASP A 118 11.51 -14.85 -25.51
CA ASP A 118 12.19 -15.63 -24.48
C ASP A 118 12.04 -14.96 -23.11
N LEU A 119 10.99 -15.37 -22.40
CA LEU A 119 10.58 -14.80 -21.12
C LEU A 119 10.81 -15.79 -19.97
N LYS A 120 11.23 -15.23 -18.83
CA LYS A 120 11.21 -15.87 -17.51
C LYS A 120 9.91 -15.50 -16.81
N PHE A 121 9.08 -16.49 -16.50
CA PHE A 121 7.87 -16.31 -15.70
C PHE A 121 8.18 -16.50 -14.22
N ASP A 122 7.67 -15.62 -13.36
CA ASP A 122 7.85 -15.72 -11.90
C ASP A 122 6.71 -15.05 -11.10
N ASN A 123 6.88 -14.99 -9.78
CA ASN A 123 6.01 -14.28 -8.82
C ASN A 123 4.53 -14.65 -8.95
N PHE A 124 4.27 -15.96 -8.99
CA PHE A 124 2.91 -16.48 -9.01
C PHE A 124 2.27 -16.28 -7.63
N SER A 125 1.15 -15.57 -7.58
CA SER A 125 0.37 -15.35 -6.36
C SER A 125 -1.13 -15.35 -6.63
N LEU A 126 -1.92 -15.81 -5.67
CA LEU A 126 -3.37 -15.73 -5.71
C LEU A 126 -3.85 -14.46 -5.05
N LEU A 127 -4.60 -13.65 -5.77
CA LEU A 127 -5.33 -12.51 -5.24
C LEU A 127 -6.74 -12.97 -4.88
N VAL A 128 -6.97 -13.22 -3.60
CA VAL A 128 -8.18 -13.82 -3.05
C VAL A 128 -9.03 -12.76 -2.36
N THR A 129 -10.32 -12.78 -2.68
CA THR A 129 -11.37 -12.02 -1.98
C THR A 129 -12.44 -13.02 -1.58
N TRP A 130 -12.82 -13.08 -0.29
CA TRP A 130 -13.94 -13.94 0.17
C TRP A 130 -15.26 -13.18 0.31
N GLU A 131 -15.20 -11.87 0.52
CA GLU A 131 -16.34 -11.03 0.84
C GLU A 131 -16.43 -9.87 -0.15
N SER A 132 -17.46 -9.02 -0.01
CA SER A 132 -17.53 -7.82 -0.84
C SER A 132 -16.33 -6.91 -0.56
N CYS A 133 -15.68 -6.42 -1.61
CA CYS A 133 -14.55 -5.50 -1.51
C CYS A 133 -14.67 -4.34 -2.50
N GLN A 134 -14.04 -3.22 -2.13
CA GLN A 134 -13.96 -2.05 -2.99
C GLN A 134 -12.89 -2.23 -4.07
N GLU A 135 -12.93 -1.39 -5.08
CA GLU A 135 -11.87 -1.26 -6.08
C GLU A 135 -10.50 -1.00 -5.41
N GLN A 136 -9.42 -1.58 -5.96
CA GLN A 136 -8.07 -1.20 -5.56
C GLN A 136 -7.75 0.22 -6.02
N ALA A 137 -6.76 0.86 -5.41
CA ALA A 137 -6.24 2.12 -5.95
C ALA A 137 -5.62 1.84 -7.32
N ALA A 138 -5.79 2.75 -8.28
CA ALA A 138 -5.04 2.67 -9.52
C ALA A 138 -3.54 2.75 -9.24
N HIS A 139 -2.78 1.78 -9.77
CA HIS A 139 -1.35 1.63 -9.52
C HIS A 139 -0.58 1.15 -10.75
N LEU A 140 0.74 1.29 -10.65
CA LEU A 140 1.75 0.67 -11.51
C LEU A 140 2.64 -0.23 -10.66
N ASP A 141 2.69 -1.50 -11.04
CA ASP A 141 3.44 -2.55 -10.33
C ASP A 141 4.68 -2.99 -11.12
N LEU A 142 4.65 -2.81 -12.44
CA LEU A 142 5.62 -3.35 -13.37
C LEU A 142 5.97 -2.32 -14.44
N LEU A 143 7.24 -2.22 -14.78
CA LEU A 143 7.75 -1.38 -15.86
C LEU A 143 8.00 -2.21 -17.12
N LEU A 144 8.05 -1.54 -18.27
CA LEU A 144 8.55 -2.17 -19.50
C LEU A 144 10.02 -2.58 -19.34
N PRO A 145 10.47 -3.69 -19.97
CA PRO A 145 9.74 -4.54 -20.92
C PRO A 145 9.01 -5.73 -20.26
N ASN A 146 8.72 -5.67 -18.95
CA ASN A 146 8.05 -6.76 -18.25
C ASN A 146 6.57 -6.87 -18.62
N TRP A 147 5.98 -8.02 -18.30
CA TRP A 147 4.59 -8.34 -18.55
C TRP A 147 3.92 -8.82 -17.27
N GLN A 148 2.61 -8.57 -17.16
CA GLN A 148 1.80 -9.03 -16.05
C GLN A 148 0.55 -9.75 -16.56
N PHE A 149 0.13 -10.72 -15.77
CA PHE A 149 -0.96 -11.60 -16.14
C PHE A 149 -1.91 -11.81 -14.96
N GLY A 150 -3.20 -11.98 -15.29
CA GLY A 150 -4.22 -12.37 -14.34
C GLY A 150 -5.04 -13.52 -14.90
N LEU A 151 -4.81 -14.72 -14.40
CA LEU A 151 -5.62 -15.90 -14.73
C LEU A 151 -6.83 -15.97 -13.80
N VAL A 152 -8.03 -15.95 -14.38
CA VAL A 152 -9.28 -16.03 -13.64
C VAL A 152 -9.47 -17.44 -13.09
N VAL A 153 -9.64 -17.57 -11.77
CA VAL A 153 -9.88 -18.86 -11.09
C VAL A 153 -11.36 -19.03 -10.72
N THR A 154 -12.10 -17.93 -10.57
CA THR A 154 -13.53 -17.95 -10.22
C THR A 154 -14.39 -17.56 -11.41
N ASP A 155 -15.39 -18.38 -11.73
CA ASP A 155 -16.38 -18.06 -12.77
C ASP A 155 -17.20 -16.82 -12.45
N GLY A 156 -17.51 -16.04 -13.48
CA GLY A 156 -18.27 -14.80 -13.37
C GLY A 156 -17.49 -13.66 -12.72
N ALA A 157 -16.18 -13.80 -12.55
CA ALA A 157 -15.35 -12.76 -11.95
C ALA A 157 -15.23 -11.54 -12.88
N PRO A 158 -15.27 -10.31 -12.32
CA PRO A 158 -14.96 -9.12 -13.10
C PRO A 158 -13.47 -9.09 -13.48
N GLY A 159 -13.21 -8.62 -14.69
CA GLY A 159 -11.86 -8.40 -15.21
C GLY A 159 -11.15 -7.22 -14.55
N THR A 160 -9.82 -7.19 -14.68
CA THR A 160 -8.97 -6.12 -14.19
C THR A 160 -9.34 -4.79 -14.85
N LEU A 161 -9.33 -3.71 -14.06
CA LEU A 161 -9.47 -2.36 -14.58
C LEU A 161 -8.12 -1.87 -15.08
N TYR A 162 -8.08 -1.22 -16.24
CA TYR A 162 -6.86 -0.66 -16.80
C TYR A 162 -7.15 0.67 -17.50
N TRP A 163 -6.12 1.49 -17.61
CA TRP A 163 -6.21 2.79 -18.26
C TRP A 163 -5.29 2.83 -19.47
N ASP A 164 -5.92 3.01 -20.63
CA ASP A 164 -5.20 3.27 -21.88
C ASP A 164 -4.75 4.73 -21.88
N THR A 165 -3.49 4.95 -21.53
CA THR A 165 -2.88 6.28 -21.52
C THR A 165 -2.53 6.77 -22.93
N GLY A 166 -2.66 5.94 -23.97
CA GLY A 166 -2.35 6.27 -25.37
C GLY A 166 -0.88 6.56 -25.68
N LYS A 167 0.01 6.57 -24.67
CA LYS A 167 1.47 6.74 -24.80
C LYS A 167 2.21 5.99 -23.68
N PRO A 168 3.39 5.41 -23.94
CA PRO A 168 4.26 4.88 -22.90
C PRO A 168 4.63 5.97 -21.87
N SER A 169 4.83 5.56 -20.61
CA SER A 169 5.25 6.45 -19.52
C SER A 169 6.48 7.29 -19.88
N LYS A 170 7.44 6.68 -20.59
CA LYS A 170 8.72 7.28 -21.00
C LYS A 170 8.62 8.51 -21.92
N GLU A 171 7.48 8.75 -22.58
CA GLU A 171 7.32 9.91 -23.48
C GLU A 171 6.81 11.18 -22.75
N ARG A 172 6.63 11.13 -21.43
CA ARG A 172 5.98 12.22 -20.67
C ARG A 172 6.81 12.81 -19.52
N ASN A 173 8.07 12.45 -19.38
CA ASN A 173 8.85 12.56 -18.13
C ASN A 173 8.90 13.98 -17.54
N LEU A 174 9.43 14.97 -18.26
CA LEU A 174 9.53 16.35 -17.75
C LEU A 174 8.19 17.10 -17.78
N GLN A 175 7.34 16.80 -18.76
CA GLN A 175 6.02 17.43 -18.85
C GLN A 175 5.15 17.00 -17.67
N ASN A 176 5.22 15.72 -17.25
CA ASN A 176 4.50 15.22 -16.09
C ASN A 176 4.88 16.00 -14.82
N LEU A 177 6.17 16.29 -14.59
CA LEU A 177 6.63 17.12 -13.47
C LEU A 177 6.09 18.56 -13.54
N ARG A 178 6.02 19.13 -14.75
CA ARG A 178 5.51 20.50 -14.96
C ARG A 178 3.99 20.59 -14.83
N ASP A 179 3.28 19.53 -15.23
CA ASP A 179 1.84 19.40 -15.08
C ASP A 179 1.42 19.32 -13.60
N LEU A 180 2.35 19.01 -12.71
CA LEU A 180 2.12 18.98 -11.27
C LEU A 180 1.82 20.36 -10.66
N SER A 181 1.96 21.46 -11.43
CA SER A 181 1.72 22.83 -10.95
C SER A 181 2.50 23.15 -9.67
N LEU A 182 3.68 22.55 -9.53
CA LEU A 182 4.60 22.82 -8.43
C LEU A 182 5.20 24.23 -8.58
N PRO A 183 5.53 24.90 -7.45
CA PRO A 183 6.26 26.16 -7.54
C PRO A 183 7.56 25.99 -8.31
N ASP A 184 7.92 26.97 -9.16
CA ASP A 184 9.10 26.90 -10.04
C ASP A 184 10.40 26.50 -9.31
N GLU A 185 10.58 26.97 -8.07
CA GLU A 185 11.72 26.61 -7.24
C GLU A 185 11.77 25.10 -6.94
N VAL A 186 10.61 24.48 -6.67
CA VAL A 186 10.48 23.04 -6.42
C VAL A 186 10.74 22.27 -7.70
N THR A 187 10.12 22.68 -8.81
CA THR A 187 10.28 22.04 -10.12
C THR A 187 11.74 22.05 -10.56
N LYS A 188 12.44 23.19 -10.45
CA LYS A 188 13.87 23.28 -10.79
C LYS A 188 14.76 22.40 -9.92
N LYS A 189 14.40 22.22 -8.63
CA LYS A 189 15.14 21.30 -7.74
C LYS A 189 14.93 19.84 -8.16
N LEU A 190 13.69 19.45 -8.48
CA LEU A 190 13.37 18.10 -8.98
C LEU A 190 14.06 17.82 -10.32
N GLU A 191 14.08 18.79 -11.25
CA GLU A 191 14.79 18.68 -12.53
C GLU A 191 16.31 18.46 -12.34
N GLY A 192 16.87 18.83 -11.19
CA GLY A 192 18.27 18.60 -10.85
C GLY A 192 18.56 17.31 -10.07
N MET A 193 17.55 16.47 -9.80
CA MET A 193 17.67 15.24 -9.00
C MET A 193 17.49 14.00 -9.90
N PRO A 194 18.57 13.28 -10.25
CA PRO A 194 18.49 12.11 -11.12
C PRO A 194 17.48 11.05 -10.66
N GLU A 195 17.41 10.78 -9.34
CA GLU A 195 16.53 9.77 -8.76
C GLU A 195 15.05 10.16 -8.93
N ALA A 196 14.72 11.43 -8.72
CA ALA A 196 13.37 11.95 -8.92
C ALA A 196 12.96 11.91 -10.40
N LEU A 197 13.91 12.23 -11.29
CA LEU A 197 13.68 12.13 -12.72
C LEU A 197 13.38 10.69 -13.11
N THR A 198 14.25 9.73 -12.78
CA THR A 198 14.05 8.29 -13.06
C THR A 198 12.68 7.81 -12.57
N LEU A 199 12.30 8.16 -11.34
CA LEU A 199 11.01 7.80 -10.78
C LEU A 199 9.83 8.35 -11.60
N VAL A 200 9.94 9.58 -12.11
CA VAL A 200 8.93 10.17 -13.00
C VAL A 200 8.97 9.55 -14.40
N GLU A 201 10.14 9.17 -14.91
CA GLU A 201 10.24 8.48 -16.21
C GLU A 201 9.50 7.15 -16.18
N ASP A 202 9.68 6.42 -15.09
CA ASP A 202 9.15 5.08 -14.92
C ASP A 202 7.65 5.11 -14.59
N PHE A 203 7.25 5.96 -13.64
CA PHE A 203 5.90 5.94 -13.06
C PHE A 203 5.06 7.20 -13.30
N GLY A 204 5.59 8.21 -13.98
CA GLY A 204 4.95 9.53 -14.14
C GLY A 204 3.57 9.51 -14.81
N ALA A 205 3.24 8.43 -15.53
CA ALA A 205 1.89 8.22 -16.05
C ALA A 205 0.81 8.26 -14.95
N LEU A 206 1.14 7.85 -13.72
CA LEU A 206 0.23 7.94 -12.56
C LEU A 206 -0.08 9.37 -12.15
N LEU A 207 0.77 10.34 -12.49
CA LEU A 207 0.63 11.73 -12.06
C LEU A 207 -0.38 12.51 -12.93
N GLY A 208 -0.44 12.19 -14.23
CA GLY A 208 -1.34 12.84 -15.18
C GLY A 208 -2.77 12.31 -15.11
N ASP A 209 -3.74 13.04 -15.68
CA ASP A 209 -5.11 12.54 -15.85
C ASP A 209 -5.12 11.41 -16.89
N TYR A 210 -5.51 10.21 -16.45
CA TYR A 210 -5.60 9.02 -17.27
C TYR A 210 -7.05 8.65 -17.62
N GLY A 211 -8.01 9.52 -17.30
CA GLY A 211 -9.41 9.35 -17.67
C GLY A 211 -10.13 8.21 -16.95
N SER A 212 -11.18 7.68 -17.59
CA SER A 212 -11.99 6.61 -17.02
C SER A 212 -11.37 5.23 -17.29
N PRO A 213 -11.42 4.29 -16.31
CA PRO A 213 -10.92 2.93 -16.53
C PRO A 213 -11.71 2.21 -17.61
N ARG A 214 -11.01 1.36 -18.36
CA ARG A 214 -11.59 0.27 -19.12
C ARG A 214 -11.58 -0.99 -18.27
N MET A 215 -12.56 -1.87 -18.46
CA MET A 215 -12.60 -3.19 -17.83
C MET A 215 -12.23 -4.25 -18.84
N ALA A 216 -11.38 -5.20 -18.45
CA ALA A 216 -10.98 -6.30 -19.29
C ALA A 216 -12.15 -7.27 -19.57
N GLY A 217 -12.60 -7.32 -20.82
CA GLY A 217 -13.67 -8.22 -21.27
C GLY A 217 -15.05 -7.86 -20.71
N ASN A 218 -15.98 -8.82 -20.78
CA ASN A 218 -17.31 -8.70 -20.16
C ASN A 218 -17.19 -8.67 -18.62
N ARG A 219 -18.19 -8.12 -17.92
CA ARG A 219 -18.24 -8.07 -16.45
C ARG A 219 -18.16 -9.44 -15.74
N ALA A 220 -18.21 -10.54 -16.49
CA ALA A 220 -18.26 -11.91 -16.00
C ALA A 220 -17.35 -12.81 -16.86
N LEU A 221 -16.09 -12.94 -16.46
CA LEU A 221 -15.11 -13.81 -17.12
C LEU A 221 -15.26 -15.26 -16.63
N GLN A 222 -14.98 -16.21 -17.50
CA GLN A 222 -14.97 -17.64 -17.16
C GLN A 222 -13.66 -18.02 -16.46
N ALA A 223 -13.71 -19.01 -15.57
CA ALA A 223 -12.51 -19.61 -15.01
C ALA A 223 -11.61 -20.16 -16.13
N GLY A 224 -10.30 -19.97 -15.98
CA GLY A 224 -9.30 -20.29 -16.99
C GLY A 224 -9.08 -19.21 -18.07
N THR A 225 -9.85 -18.11 -18.06
CA THR A 225 -9.58 -16.92 -18.88
C THR A 225 -8.33 -16.21 -18.38
N LEU A 226 -7.42 -15.83 -19.27
CA LEU A 226 -6.25 -15.04 -18.95
C LEU A 226 -6.40 -13.59 -19.42
N MET A 227 -6.03 -12.65 -18.56
CA MET A 227 -5.80 -11.24 -18.93
C MET A 227 -4.30 -11.00 -19.02
N SER A 228 -3.84 -10.40 -20.12
CA SER A 228 -2.43 -10.09 -20.38
C SER A 228 -2.24 -8.59 -20.59
N LEU A 229 -1.31 -7.99 -19.85
CA LEU A 229 -1.02 -6.57 -19.89
C LEU A 229 0.51 -6.33 -19.89
N PRO A 230 1.03 -5.44 -20.74
CA PRO A 230 2.42 -5.02 -20.64
C PRO A 230 2.65 -4.16 -19.39
N GLY A 231 3.91 -4.11 -18.92
CA GLY A 231 4.34 -3.15 -17.91
C GLY A 231 4.14 -1.70 -18.36
N GLY A 232 4.15 -0.78 -17.40
CA GLY A 232 3.91 0.64 -17.62
C GLY A 232 2.43 1.01 -17.80
N VAL A 233 1.50 0.05 -17.70
CA VAL A 233 0.06 0.30 -17.79
C VAL A 233 -0.59 0.37 -16.41
N ILE A 234 -1.25 1.50 -16.15
CA ILE A 234 -1.97 1.76 -14.91
C ILE A 234 -3.15 0.80 -14.83
N HIS A 235 -3.33 0.16 -13.69
CA HIS A 235 -4.39 -0.82 -13.49
C HIS A 235 -4.85 -0.90 -12.03
N ALA A 236 -5.96 -1.61 -11.81
CA ALA A 236 -6.53 -1.86 -10.50
C ALA A 236 -7.36 -3.14 -10.49
N GLY A 237 -7.37 -3.86 -9.37
CA GLY A 237 -8.36 -4.89 -9.11
C GLY A 237 -9.77 -4.29 -9.02
N PRO A 238 -10.77 -4.87 -9.72
CA PRO A 238 -12.13 -4.36 -9.73
C PRO A 238 -12.81 -4.57 -8.36
N PRO A 239 -13.90 -3.84 -8.05
CA PRO A 239 -14.75 -4.21 -6.93
C PRO A 239 -15.29 -5.64 -7.10
N ALA A 240 -15.46 -6.34 -6.00
CA ALA A 240 -16.05 -7.68 -6.00
C ALA A 240 -17.22 -7.72 -5.00
N HIS A 241 -18.28 -8.45 -5.35
CA HIS A 241 -19.46 -8.61 -4.49
C HIS A 241 -19.44 -9.90 -3.64
N GLY A 242 -18.37 -10.69 -3.75
CA GLY A 242 -18.24 -11.98 -3.07
C GLY A 242 -16.93 -12.66 -3.42
N PHE A 243 -16.94 -13.99 -3.40
CA PHE A 243 -15.74 -14.79 -3.63
C PHE A 243 -15.15 -14.54 -5.03
N ARG A 244 -13.89 -14.15 -5.09
CA ARG A 244 -13.14 -13.90 -6.33
C ARG A 244 -11.68 -14.29 -6.14
N VAL A 245 -11.15 -15.05 -7.09
CA VAL A 245 -9.74 -15.43 -7.15
C VAL A 245 -9.18 -15.17 -8.53
N VAL A 246 -8.02 -14.52 -8.56
CA VAL A 246 -7.18 -14.38 -9.76
C VAL A 246 -5.77 -14.85 -9.40
N LEU A 247 -5.19 -15.72 -10.22
CA LEU A 247 -3.77 -16.03 -10.17
C LEU A 247 -3.01 -14.94 -10.94
N PHE A 248 -2.31 -14.11 -10.20
CA PHE A 248 -1.40 -13.09 -10.71
C PHE A 248 0.00 -13.68 -10.91
N PHE A 249 0.69 -13.26 -11.97
CA PHE A 249 2.09 -13.59 -12.21
C PHE A 249 2.73 -12.61 -13.20
N SER A 250 4.05 -12.58 -13.23
CA SER A 250 4.83 -11.70 -14.10
C SER A 250 5.74 -12.47 -15.04
N ALA A 251 6.19 -11.80 -16.11
CA ALA A 251 7.26 -12.28 -16.96
C ALA A 251 8.24 -11.17 -17.35
N SER A 252 9.53 -11.51 -17.39
CA SER A 252 10.61 -10.61 -17.81
C SER A 252 11.46 -11.27 -18.91
N PRO A 253 12.13 -10.50 -19.79
CA PRO A 253 13.10 -11.07 -20.75
C PRO A 253 14.22 -11.87 -20.04
N LYS A 254 14.65 -13.01 -20.62
CA LYS A 254 15.72 -13.84 -20.04
C LYS A 254 17.14 -13.29 -20.22
N ASP A 255 17.44 -12.73 -21.39
CA ASP A 255 18.82 -12.50 -21.85
C ASP A 255 19.30 -11.05 -21.74
N GLN A 256 18.53 -10.16 -21.12
CA GLN A 256 18.92 -8.75 -20.99
C GLN A 256 19.53 -8.49 -19.60
N ILE A 257 20.86 -8.56 -19.55
CA ILE A 257 21.75 -8.33 -18.38
C ILE A 257 21.91 -6.82 -18.08
N SER A 258 20.91 -5.98 -18.37
CA SER A 258 21.04 -4.56 -18.06
C SER A 258 20.52 -4.28 -16.66
N ASP A 259 21.20 -3.38 -15.94
CA ASP A 259 20.72 -2.75 -14.70
C ASP A 259 19.35 -2.04 -14.86
N GLN A 260 18.75 -2.09 -16.06
CA GLN A 260 17.48 -1.48 -16.43
C GLN A 260 16.29 -2.46 -16.35
N ILE A 261 16.51 -3.77 -16.24
CA ILE A 261 15.42 -4.73 -16.01
C ILE A 261 15.35 -5.04 -14.52
N VAL A 262 14.53 -4.27 -13.82
CA VAL A 262 14.15 -4.60 -12.45
C VAL A 262 13.14 -5.74 -12.51
N ALA A 263 13.51 -6.90 -11.98
CA ALA A 263 12.58 -8.01 -11.79
C ALA A 263 11.37 -7.52 -10.98
N TYR A 264 10.18 -8.07 -11.26
CA TYR A 264 9.00 -7.69 -10.49
C TYR A 264 9.27 -7.88 -9.00
N HIS A 265 9.12 -6.80 -8.24
CA HIS A 265 9.17 -6.84 -6.80
C HIS A 265 7.76 -6.53 -6.29
N PRO A 266 7.07 -7.49 -5.67
CA PRO A 266 5.66 -7.34 -5.30
C PRO A 266 5.43 -6.32 -4.16
N ASP A 267 6.49 -5.80 -3.55
CA ASP A 267 6.40 -4.64 -2.64
C ASP A 267 6.62 -3.28 -3.34
N THR A 268 7.04 -3.29 -4.59
CA THR A 268 7.31 -2.08 -5.38
C THR A 268 6.12 -1.80 -6.28
N GLN A 269 5.06 -1.25 -5.67
CA GLN A 269 3.87 -0.75 -6.35
C GLN A 269 3.74 0.74 -6.09
N TYR A 270 3.46 1.53 -7.13
CA TYR A 270 3.15 2.94 -6.96
C TYR A 270 1.69 3.21 -7.22
N THR A 271 1.01 3.73 -6.20
CA THR A 271 -0.24 4.47 -6.41
C THR A 271 0.10 5.93 -6.71
N ARG A 272 -0.84 6.70 -7.29
CA ARG A 272 -0.64 8.16 -7.47
C ARG A 272 -0.21 8.84 -6.16
N PRO A 273 -0.86 8.62 -5.00
CA PRO A 273 -0.41 9.22 -3.74
C PRO A 273 0.97 8.74 -3.27
N GLY A 274 1.28 7.45 -3.44
CA GLY A 274 2.59 6.90 -3.08
C GLY A 274 3.72 7.54 -3.88
N LEU A 275 3.57 7.62 -5.21
CA LEU A 275 4.53 8.24 -6.11
C LEU A 275 4.76 9.72 -5.77
N TRP A 276 3.67 10.44 -5.54
CA TRP A 276 3.73 11.83 -5.11
C TRP A 276 4.48 12.01 -3.80
N GLY A 277 4.20 11.13 -2.84
CA GLY A 277 4.89 11.12 -1.56
C GLY A 277 6.41 10.99 -1.75
N GLU A 278 6.82 10.04 -2.56
CA GLU A 278 8.25 9.78 -2.79
C GLU A 278 8.94 10.94 -3.52
N ILE A 279 8.33 11.50 -4.57
CA ILE A 279 8.82 12.70 -5.27
C ILE A 279 9.01 13.87 -4.28
N ILE A 280 8.02 14.10 -3.40
CA ILE A 280 8.08 15.16 -2.40
C ILE A 280 9.19 14.91 -1.38
N SER A 281 9.44 13.65 -1.04
CA SER A 281 10.49 13.30 -0.07
C SER A 281 11.88 13.73 -0.55
N TYR A 282 12.17 13.67 -1.85
CA TYR A 282 13.45 14.11 -2.41
C TYR A 282 13.70 15.62 -2.25
N VAL A 283 12.68 16.44 -2.40
CA VAL A 283 12.81 17.90 -2.25
C VAL A 283 12.61 18.39 -0.82
N TRP A 284 12.11 17.55 0.08
CA TRP A 284 11.68 17.96 1.41
C TRP A 284 12.77 18.67 2.23
N ASP A 285 13.97 18.10 2.24
CA ASP A 285 15.10 18.65 2.99
C ASP A 285 15.76 19.82 2.27
N VAL A 286 15.58 19.91 0.94
CA VAL A 286 16.20 20.92 0.08
C VAL A 286 15.37 22.20 -0.02
N LEU A 287 14.07 22.15 0.30
CA LEU A 287 13.17 23.31 0.28
C LEU A 287 13.29 24.21 1.51
N GLY A 288 14.06 23.84 2.54
CA GLY A 288 14.17 24.62 3.78
C GLY A 288 12.88 24.57 4.64
N LYS A 289 13.01 24.70 5.96
CA LYS A 289 11.90 24.47 6.91
C LYS A 289 10.80 25.54 6.86
N SER A 290 11.05 26.72 6.29
CA SER A 290 10.16 27.88 6.32
C SER A 290 9.76 28.42 4.95
N SER A 291 10.07 27.71 3.85
CA SER A 291 9.75 28.21 2.50
C SER A 291 8.25 28.11 2.18
N GLU A 292 7.76 29.06 1.39
CA GLU A 292 6.44 28.96 0.76
C GLU A 292 6.35 27.73 -0.16
N GLY A 293 7.48 27.30 -0.74
CA GLY A 293 7.57 26.06 -1.52
C GLY A 293 7.15 24.82 -0.72
N ARG A 294 7.66 24.68 0.51
CA ARG A 294 7.27 23.57 1.39
C ARG A 294 5.78 23.59 1.72
N LYS A 295 5.20 24.76 2.01
CA LYS A 295 3.75 24.88 2.27
C LYS A 295 2.91 24.53 1.04
N ALA A 296 3.33 24.98 -0.15
CA ALA A 296 2.63 24.70 -1.39
C ALA A 296 2.62 23.20 -1.70
N VAL A 297 3.77 22.53 -1.57
CA VAL A 297 3.90 21.08 -1.74
C VAL A 297 3.01 20.31 -0.76
N LEU A 298 2.98 20.73 0.50
CA LEU A 298 2.11 20.12 1.52
C LEU A 298 0.62 20.28 1.19
N ARG A 299 0.19 21.47 0.74
CA ARG A 299 -1.21 21.70 0.33
C ARG A 299 -1.60 20.83 -0.86
N LEU A 300 -0.73 20.75 -1.86
CA LEU A 300 -0.96 19.91 -3.04
C LEU A 300 -1.07 18.43 -2.66
N PHE A 301 -0.19 17.95 -1.80
CA PHE A 301 -0.22 16.59 -1.30
C PHE A 301 -1.50 16.31 -0.52
N ALA A 302 -1.91 17.23 0.37
CA ALA A 302 -3.16 17.12 1.12
C ALA A 302 -4.41 17.11 0.22
N ASP A 303 -4.49 18.01 -0.76
CA ASP A 303 -5.59 18.08 -1.71
C ASP A 303 -5.71 16.79 -2.53
N MET A 304 -4.58 16.24 -2.95
CA MET A 304 -4.56 14.97 -3.67
C MET A 304 -5.04 13.81 -2.79
N ILE A 305 -4.57 13.73 -1.55
CA ILE A 305 -5.02 12.70 -0.60
C ILE A 305 -6.54 12.79 -0.40
N ASN A 306 -7.06 14.00 -0.17
CA ASN A 306 -8.48 14.24 0.05
C ASN A 306 -9.34 13.87 -1.17
N ARG A 307 -8.78 13.95 -2.38
CA ARG A 307 -9.46 13.52 -3.62
C ARG A 307 -9.34 12.01 -3.87
N SER A 308 -8.36 11.34 -3.27
CA SER A 308 -8.17 9.90 -3.45
C SER A 308 -9.23 9.14 -2.64
N LYS A 309 -10.01 8.29 -3.32
CA LYS A 309 -11.05 7.47 -2.67
C LYS A 309 -10.49 6.26 -1.90
N HIS A 310 -9.18 6.06 -1.91
CA HIS A 310 -8.55 4.83 -1.42
C HIS A 310 -7.93 5.02 -0.03
N LYS A 311 -7.93 3.94 0.77
CA LYS A 311 -7.45 3.94 2.15
C LYS A 311 -5.95 4.29 2.19
N PHE A 312 -5.63 5.29 3.01
CA PHE A 312 -4.34 5.98 3.08
C PHE A 312 -3.16 5.14 3.62
N ARG A 313 -3.44 3.97 4.22
CA ARG A 313 -2.44 3.13 4.89
C ARG A 313 -1.21 2.77 4.04
N GLN A 314 -1.36 2.69 2.72
CA GLN A 314 -0.26 2.34 1.81
C GLN A 314 0.77 3.45 1.66
N VAL A 315 0.36 4.71 1.76
CA VAL A 315 1.26 5.85 1.58
C VAL A 315 2.34 5.85 2.68
N TYR A 316 2.02 5.35 3.88
CA TYR A 316 2.97 5.23 5.00
C TYR A 316 4.15 4.31 4.75
N ALA A 317 3.97 3.26 3.94
CA ALA A 317 5.01 2.29 3.64
C ALA A 317 6.07 2.86 2.68
N HIS A 318 5.72 3.88 1.89
CA HIS A 318 6.61 4.51 0.90
C HIS A 318 7.39 5.70 1.46
N PHE A 319 7.17 6.09 2.71
CA PHE A 319 7.91 7.18 3.33
C PHE A 319 9.03 6.66 4.24
N PRO A 320 10.31 6.97 3.94
CA PRO A 320 11.37 6.73 4.90
C PRO A 320 11.08 7.45 6.23
N LYS A 321 11.54 6.86 7.34
CA LYS A 321 11.26 7.33 8.70
C LYS A 321 11.59 8.83 8.87
N GLY A 322 10.59 9.62 9.31
CA GLY A 322 10.85 10.81 10.12
C GLY A 322 10.02 12.06 9.85
N HIS A 323 9.67 12.38 8.59
CA HIS A 323 9.11 13.71 8.31
C HIS A 323 7.81 13.74 7.50
N LEU A 324 7.70 13.04 6.36
CA LEU A 324 6.44 13.04 5.61
C LEU A 324 5.37 12.12 6.23
N ASN A 325 5.78 11.06 6.92
CA ASN A 325 4.86 10.18 7.66
C ASN A 325 4.00 10.93 8.69
N GLN A 326 4.59 11.90 9.40
CA GLN A 326 3.86 12.73 10.36
C GLN A 326 2.89 13.70 9.68
N PHE A 327 3.24 14.20 8.50
CA PHE A 327 2.37 15.06 7.71
C PHE A 327 1.20 14.28 7.09
N ALA A 328 1.52 13.12 6.49
CA ALA A 328 0.57 12.15 5.99
C ALA A 328 -0.48 11.81 7.07
N GLN A 329 -0.02 11.44 8.26
CA GLN A 329 -0.89 11.23 9.42
C GLN A 329 -1.72 12.48 9.76
N ALA A 330 -1.12 13.66 9.78
CA ALA A 330 -1.84 14.90 10.10
C ALA A 330 -2.95 15.22 9.09
N VAL A 331 -2.76 14.98 7.80
CA VAL A 331 -3.78 15.17 6.75
C VAL A 331 -4.92 14.17 6.88
N GLU A 332 -4.61 12.89 7.10
CA GLU A 332 -5.63 11.86 7.38
C GLU A 332 -6.50 12.28 8.59
N LEU A 333 -5.84 12.86 9.59
CA LEU A 333 -6.43 13.38 10.81
C LEU A 333 -6.96 14.83 10.66
N GLU A 334 -7.05 15.39 9.44
CA GLU A 334 -7.75 16.66 9.17
C GLU A 334 -9.08 16.44 8.43
N ASN A 335 -9.37 15.22 7.97
CA ASN A 335 -10.68 14.84 7.40
C ASN A 335 -11.81 14.74 8.43
N PHE A 336 -11.64 15.37 9.59
CA PHE A 336 -12.67 15.45 10.61
C PHE A 336 -13.72 16.52 10.27
N PRO A 337 -14.97 16.33 10.72
CA PRO A 337 -16.05 17.24 10.41
C PRO A 337 -15.70 18.70 10.76
N ARG A 338 -15.91 19.61 9.78
CA ARG A 338 -15.96 21.07 9.94
C ARG A 338 -14.65 21.77 10.36
N GLY A 339 -13.50 21.34 9.84
CA GLY A 339 -12.23 22.05 10.09
C GLY A 339 -11.82 22.05 11.56
N MET A 340 -12.27 21.04 12.32
CA MET A 340 -11.80 20.81 13.67
C MET A 340 -10.41 20.17 13.62
N SER A 341 -9.48 20.68 14.43
CA SER A 341 -8.22 19.96 14.65
C SER A 341 -8.49 18.58 15.25
N LEU A 342 -7.66 17.58 14.95
CA LEU A 342 -7.71 16.23 15.55
C LEU A 342 -7.96 16.26 17.06
N THR A 343 -7.26 17.15 17.78
CA THR A 343 -7.44 17.32 19.23
C THR A 343 -8.88 17.73 19.57
N ARG A 344 -9.44 18.71 18.85
CA ARG A 344 -10.84 19.14 19.05
C ARG A 344 -11.83 18.07 18.64
N TYR A 345 -11.54 17.27 17.62
CA TYR A 345 -12.42 16.19 17.20
C TYR A 345 -12.43 15.03 18.21
N ILE A 346 -11.28 14.63 18.74
CA ILE A 346 -11.21 13.64 19.84
C ILE A 346 -11.97 14.15 21.07
N GLU A 347 -11.76 15.42 21.45
CA GLU A 347 -12.51 16.05 22.55
C GLU A 347 -14.01 16.14 22.26
N PHE A 348 -14.40 16.41 21.02
CA PHE A 348 -15.80 16.44 20.58
C PHE A 348 -16.42 15.04 20.65
N CYS A 349 -15.75 14.01 20.13
CA CYS A 349 -16.19 12.62 20.19
C CYS A 349 -16.29 12.15 21.64
N ALA A 350 -15.35 12.49 22.52
CA ALA A 350 -15.43 12.13 23.93
C ALA A 350 -16.58 12.81 24.67
N LYS A 351 -16.97 14.02 24.25
CA LYS A 351 -18.11 14.75 24.83
C LYS A 351 -19.47 14.31 24.29
N ASN A 352 -19.54 13.87 23.03
CA ASN A 352 -20.81 13.61 22.32
C ASN A 352 -21.07 12.14 21.99
N LYS A 353 -20.01 11.32 21.94
CA LYS A 353 -20.02 9.86 21.84
C LYS A 353 -19.20 9.31 23.00
N ASP A 354 -19.56 9.75 24.21
CA ASP A 354 -18.87 9.35 25.41
C ASP A 354 -18.84 7.81 25.48
N MET A 355 -17.65 7.29 25.71
CA MET A 355 -17.37 5.86 25.73
C MET A 355 -18.12 5.16 26.86
N SER A 356 -18.67 5.92 27.81
CA SER A 356 -19.56 5.46 28.87
C SER A 356 -20.77 4.66 28.38
N ALA A 357 -21.22 4.85 27.13
CA ALA A 357 -22.26 4.01 26.53
C ALA A 357 -21.76 2.60 26.13
N ALA A 358 -20.52 2.48 25.64
CA ALA A 358 -19.93 1.21 25.19
C ALA A 358 -19.17 0.48 26.31
N ALA A 359 -18.70 1.21 27.32
CA ALA A 359 -17.85 0.73 28.39
C ALA A 359 -18.14 1.51 29.69
N PRO A 360 -19.32 1.32 30.31
CA PRO A 360 -19.83 2.14 31.42
C PRO A 360 -18.98 2.12 32.67
N HIS A 361 -18.10 1.13 32.79
CA HIS A 361 -17.16 0.99 33.90
C HIS A 361 -15.85 1.76 33.68
N TRP A 362 -15.68 2.50 32.58
CA TRP A 362 -14.51 3.35 32.33
C TRP A 362 -14.90 4.82 32.39
N LYS A 363 -14.19 5.60 33.21
CA LYS A 363 -14.39 7.05 33.33
C LYS A 363 -13.20 7.81 32.79
N LEU A 364 -13.47 8.77 31.90
CA LEU A 364 -12.47 9.68 31.37
C LEU A 364 -11.76 10.41 32.53
N CYS A 365 -10.43 10.33 32.57
CA CYS A 365 -9.61 10.95 33.61
C CYS A 365 -8.57 11.93 33.06
N SER A 366 -8.26 11.91 31.76
CA SER A 366 -7.42 12.95 31.16
C SER A 366 -8.18 14.27 30.98
N LYS A 367 -7.51 15.39 31.25
CA LYS A 367 -8.05 16.75 31.01
C LYS A 367 -7.96 17.20 29.53
N GLY A 368 -7.35 16.38 28.68
CA GLY A 368 -7.14 16.65 27.27
C GLY A 368 -6.60 15.42 26.55
N VAL A 369 -6.37 15.57 25.25
CA VAL A 369 -5.79 14.53 24.39
C VAL A 369 -4.31 14.33 24.73
N ILE A 370 -3.93 13.08 24.98
CA ILE A 370 -2.53 12.69 25.12
C ILE A 370 -1.98 12.20 23.78
N THR A 371 -0.69 12.42 23.57
CA THR A 371 0.04 11.97 22.38
C THR A 371 1.03 10.90 22.81
N LEU A 372 0.97 9.73 22.16
CA LEU A 372 1.87 8.60 22.39
C LEU A 372 2.64 8.31 21.12
N ASP A 373 3.95 8.18 21.28
CA ASP A 373 4.84 7.64 20.25
C ASP A 373 4.89 6.12 20.43
N MET A 374 4.43 5.38 19.43
CA MET A 374 4.34 3.91 19.44
C MET A 374 5.59 3.24 18.86
N GLY A 375 6.62 4.02 18.46
CA GLY A 375 7.75 3.52 17.68
C GLY A 375 7.50 3.65 16.17
N ASP A 376 8.58 3.51 15.39
CA ASP A 376 8.57 3.65 13.92
C ASP A 376 8.00 4.97 13.36
N GLY A 377 7.86 5.99 14.20
CA GLY A 377 7.24 7.28 13.84
C GLY A 377 5.72 7.26 13.87
N LEU A 378 5.10 6.19 14.37
CA LEU A 378 3.66 6.11 14.58
C LEU A 378 3.27 6.90 15.83
N ILE A 379 2.53 7.99 15.65
CA ILE A 379 2.04 8.82 16.75
C ILE A 379 0.54 8.62 16.89
N LYS A 380 0.11 8.06 18.03
CA LYS A 380 -1.32 7.94 18.35
C LYS A 380 -1.75 9.05 19.31
N ARG A 381 -2.97 9.55 19.12
CA ARG A 381 -3.59 10.54 20.02
C ARG A 381 -4.85 9.96 20.62
N GLY A 382 -4.95 10.01 21.94
CA GLY A 382 -6.00 9.33 22.68
C GLY A 382 -6.37 10.03 23.97
N LEU A 383 -7.30 9.43 24.70
CA LEU A 383 -7.74 9.87 26.00
C LEU A 383 -7.47 8.80 27.04
N VAL A 384 -7.22 9.21 28.27
CA VAL A 384 -6.95 8.30 29.37
C VAL A 384 -8.26 8.07 30.11
N TYR A 385 -8.62 6.80 30.27
CA TYR A 385 -9.75 6.36 31.06
C TYR A 385 -9.28 5.55 32.26
N ARG A 386 -10.02 5.65 33.36
CA ARG A 386 -9.81 4.86 34.57
C ARG A 386 -11.01 3.94 34.79
N HIS A 387 -10.74 2.68 35.05
CA HIS A 387 -11.76 1.71 35.42
C HIS A 387 -12.39 2.07 36.79
N GLN A 388 -13.72 2.13 36.88
CA GLN A 388 -14.51 2.51 38.07
C GLN A 388 -15.25 1.33 38.72
N GLY A 389 -15.16 0.12 38.16
CA GLY A 389 -15.96 -1.01 38.61
C GLY A 389 -15.42 -1.79 39.81
N HIS A 390 -16.33 -2.17 40.71
CA HIS A 390 -16.17 -3.23 41.71
C HIS A 390 -16.44 -4.62 41.08
N GLY A 391 -15.65 -5.03 40.08
CA GLY A 391 -15.70 -6.37 39.47
C GLY A 391 -14.58 -7.30 39.97
N PRO A 392 -14.51 -8.57 39.55
CA PRO A 392 -13.46 -9.51 39.96
C PRO A 392 -12.03 -9.07 39.59
N MET A 393 -11.87 -8.09 38.67
CA MET A 393 -10.63 -7.34 38.43
C MET A 393 -10.34 -6.29 39.53
N LYS A 394 -10.50 -6.67 40.80
CA LYS A 394 -10.67 -5.74 41.93
C LYS A 394 -9.38 -5.17 42.53
N SER A 395 -8.19 -5.49 42.05
CA SER A 395 -6.98 -5.09 42.77
C SER A 395 -6.42 -3.73 42.37
N HIS A 396 -6.39 -3.34 41.09
CA HIS A 396 -5.69 -2.11 40.70
C HIS A 396 -6.52 -1.32 39.70
N GLY A 397 -6.87 -0.07 40.04
CA GLY A 397 -7.66 0.83 39.20
C GLY A 397 -7.02 1.05 37.83
N GLY A 398 -7.31 0.13 36.91
CA GLY A 398 -6.69 0.03 35.61
C GLY A 398 -6.79 1.35 34.84
N ILE A 399 -5.67 1.72 34.24
CA ILE A 399 -5.58 2.87 33.36
C ILE A 399 -5.54 2.32 31.94
N GLY A 400 -6.49 2.78 31.12
CA GLY A 400 -6.59 2.42 29.72
C GLY A 400 -6.44 3.66 28.87
N ILE A 401 -5.81 3.53 27.72
CA ILE A 401 -5.69 4.62 26.75
C ILE A 401 -6.54 4.25 25.55
N TRP A 402 -7.45 5.13 25.18
CA TRP A 402 -8.37 4.91 24.08
C TRP A 402 -8.11 5.90 22.96
N PHE A 403 -8.00 5.39 21.75
CA PHE A 403 -7.70 6.12 20.53
C PHE A 403 -8.92 6.09 19.64
N LEU A 404 -9.08 7.14 18.83
CA LEU A 404 -10.07 7.13 17.79
C LEU A 404 -9.42 6.63 16.50
N GLU A 405 -9.84 5.46 16.05
CA GLU A 405 -9.40 4.86 14.78
C GLU A 405 -10.64 4.65 13.90
N GLU A 406 -10.63 5.26 12.71
CA GLU A 406 -11.69 5.07 11.71
C GLU A 406 -13.11 5.38 12.25
N GLY A 407 -13.20 6.30 13.23
CA GLY A 407 -14.47 6.69 13.86
C GLY A 407 -14.91 5.80 15.03
N ASN A 408 -14.13 4.77 15.37
CA ASN A 408 -14.35 3.86 16.49
C ASN A 408 -13.32 4.09 17.60
N TRP A 409 -13.71 3.80 18.85
CA TRP A 409 -12.78 3.84 19.98
C TRP A 409 -12.07 2.49 20.12
N VAL A 410 -10.73 2.51 20.08
CA VAL A 410 -9.86 1.35 20.28
C VAL A 410 -9.08 1.55 21.58
N GLY A 411 -9.17 0.62 22.52
CA GLY A 411 -8.53 0.70 23.83
C GLY A 411 -7.27 -0.15 23.93
N PHE A 412 -6.23 0.40 24.57
CA PHE A 412 -5.12 -0.37 25.15
C PHE A 412 -5.33 -0.44 26.66
N ASN A 413 -5.28 -1.65 27.22
CA ASN A 413 -5.41 -1.87 28.67
C ASN A 413 -4.21 -2.67 29.18
N GLU A 414 -3.58 -2.18 30.24
CA GLU A 414 -2.40 -2.76 30.89
C GLU A 414 -2.60 -4.22 31.33
N GLN A 415 -3.84 -4.67 31.54
CA GLN A 415 -4.16 -6.02 32.02
C GLN A 415 -4.56 -7.05 30.95
N GLU A 416 -5.00 -6.64 29.76
CA GLU A 416 -5.43 -7.58 28.71
C GLU A 416 -4.36 -7.80 27.63
N ASP A 417 -3.42 -6.85 27.48
CA ASP A 417 -2.36 -6.90 26.47
C ASP A 417 -1.04 -7.53 26.97
N GLU A 418 -1.04 -8.29 28.08
CA GLU A 418 0.13 -9.11 28.49
C GLU A 418 0.54 -10.12 27.40
N GLY A 419 -0.34 -10.41 26.43
CA GLY A 419 -0.07 -11.26 25.28
C GLY A 419 0.71 -10.60 24.12
N LEU A 420 0.78 -9.26 24.05
CA LEU A 420 1.39 -8.56 22.91
C LEU A 420 2.88 -8.22 23.11
N TYR A 421 3.42 -8.45 24.31
CA TYR A 421 4.84 -8.29 24.60
C TYR A 421 5.35 -9.39 25.54
N ARG A 422 5.39 -10.64 25.05
CA ARG A 422 6.45 -11.56 25.49
C ARG A 422 7.79 -11.02 24.96
N LEU A 423 8.36 -10.10 25.73
CA LEU A 423 9.74 -9.68 25.63
C LEU A 423 10.62 -10.88 26.01
N ASP A 424 11.37 -11.37 25.04
CA ASP A 424 12.40 -12.39 25.27
C ASP A 424 13.45 -11.84 26.25
N ASN A 425 13.92 -12.73 27.13
CA ASN A 425 14.41 -12.46 28.47
C ASN A 425 15.86 -11.94 28.54
N ARG A 426 16.26 -11.01 27.66
CA ARG A 426 17.63 -10.47 27.63
C ARG A 426 17.67 -9.00 27.19
N ASN A 427 17.32 -8.07 28.08
CA ASN A 427 17.91 -6.72 28.23
C ASN A 427 17.00 -5.82 29.10
N GLU A 428 17.08 -6.01 30.41
CA GLU A 428 16.04 -5.61 31.36
C GLU A 428 16.31 -4.30 32.14
N LYS A 429 16.85 -3.22 31.55
CA LYS A 429 17.12 -2.00 32.36
C LYS A 429 16.76 -0.62 31.83
N LEU A 430 16.22 -0.47 30.62
CA LEU A 430 15.96 0.87 30.06
C LEU A 430 14.49 1.21 29.73
N MET A 431 13.63 0.21 29.51
CA MET A 431 12.23 0.43 29.08
C MET A 431 11.21 0.31 30.22
N GLU A 432 11.48 -0.52 31.23
CA GLU A 432 10.58 -0.71 32.37
C GLU A 432 10.34 0.58 33.17
N THR A 433 11.29 1.51 33.13
CA THR A 433 11.23 2.77 33.87
C THR A 433 10.51 3.88 33.10
N LYS A 434 10.34 3.81 31.77
CA LYS A 434 9.74 4.91 30.98
C LYS A 434 8.22 4.85 30.94
N SER A 435 7.62 3.69 30.64
CA SER A 435 6.16 3.55 30.55
C SER A 435 5.47 3.74 31.91
N LYS A 436 6.01 3.14 32.98
CA LYS A 436 5.55 3.36 34.37
C LYS A 436 5.71 4.82 34.81
N ARG A 437 6.81 5.52 34.42
CA ARG A 437 7.00 6.96 34.74
C ARG A 437 6.10 7.89 33.94
N VAL A 438 5.78 7.58 32.68
CA VAL A 438 4.88 8.39 31.85
C VAL A 438 3.44 8.30 32.38
N LEU A 439 2.97 7.10 32.71
CA LEU A 439 1.65 6.89 33.29
C LEU A 439 1.52 7.52 34.69
N ALA A 440 2.54 7.38 35.56
CA ALA A 440 2.54 8.03 36.88
C ALA A 440 2.57 9.57 36.80
N ARG A 441 3.32 10.16 35.85
CA ARG A 441 3.38 11.62 35.67
C ARG A 441 2.08 12.23 35.12
N LEU A 442 1.30 11.48 34.35
CA LEU A 442 0.04 11.94 33.78
C LEU A 442 -1.12 11.98 34.79
N VAL A 443 -1.02 11.21 35.88
CA VAL A 443 -2.03 11.15 36.95
C VAL A 443 -1.87 12.27 37.99
N ASP A 444 -0.64 12.75 38.22
CA ASP A 444 -0.31 13.67 39.33
C ASP A 444 0.00 15.13 38.94
N ALA A 445 -0.13 15.53 37.68
CA ALA A 445 0.22 16.90 37.27
C ALA A 445 -0.86 17.96 37.68
N PRO A 446 -0.54 18.93 38.57
CA PRO A 446 -1.40 20.08 38.80
C PRO A 446 -1.36 20.99 37.56
N SER A 447 -2.50 21.57 37.19
CA SER A 447 -2.63 22.47 36.03
C SER A 447 -1.56 23.57 36.05
N LEU A 448 -0.76 23.67 35.00
CA LEU A 448 0.04 24.87 34.70
C LEU A 448 -0.91 26.07 34.65
N LYS A 449 -0.82 26.92 35.68
CA LYS A 449 -1.62 28.14 35.83
C LYS A 449 -1.33 29.10 34.68
N SER A 450 -2.39 29.71 34.18
CA SER A 450 -2.38 30.78 33.20
C SER A 450 -1.51 31.97 33.62
N THR A 451 -0.52 32.34 32.81
CA THR A 451 0.08 33.68 32.85
C THR A 451 -0.74 34.62 31.97
N ARG A 452 -1.80 35.19 32.56
CA ARG A 452 -2.33 36.49 32.14
C ARG A 452 -1.41 37.57 32.74
N ARG A 453 -0.77 38.39 31.91
CA ARG A 453 -0.48 39.77 32.30
C ARG A 453 -0.66 40.72 31.12
N SER A 454 -1.55 41.67 31.38
CA SER A 454 -2.16 42.65 30.51
C SER A 454 -1.29 43.89 30.30
N LYS A 455 -1.51 44.54 29.15
CA LYS A 455 -1.18 45.92 28.78
C LYS A 455 -1.34 46.96 29.92
N ARG A 456 -0.37 47.89 30.01
CA ARG A 456 -0.48 49.36 30.21
C ARG A 456 0.88 49.95 29.76
N LEU A 457 1.01 50.54 28.57
CA LEU A 457 0.81 51.95 28.19
C LEU A 457 1.65 52.99 28.96
N ARG A 458 2.52 53.63 28.15
CA ARG A 458 2.87 55.06 28.06
C ARG A 458 3.80 55.76 29.07
N GLU A 459 4.80 56.39 28.43
CA GLU A 459 5.31 57.77 28.60
C GLU A 459 5.86 58.20 29.98
N SER A 460 7.17 58.47 30.03
CA SER A 460 7.72 59.85 30.04
C SER A 460 9.22 59.85 30.39
N SER A 461 10.02 60.54 29.56
CA SER A 461 11.21 61.35 29.90
C SER A 461 11.89 61.14 31.27
N GLU A 462 13.13 60.66 31.28
CA GLU A 462 14.40 61.45 31.34
C GLU A 462 15.58 60.52 31.04
#